data_AF-A0A821I9V2-F1
#
_entry.id   AF-A0A821I9V2-F1
#
_cell.length_a   1.000
_cell.length_b   1.000
_cell.length_c   1.000
_cell.angle_alpha   90.00
_cell.angle_beta   90.00
_cell.angle_gamma   90.00
#
_symmetry.space_group_name_H-M   'P 1'
#
loop_
_entity.id
_entity.type
_entity.pdbx_description
1 polymer ?
#
loop_
_entity_poly.entity_id
_entity_poly.type
_entity_poly.pdbx_seq_one_letter_code
_entity_poly.pdbx_strand_id
1 'polypeptide(L)'
;GKTNIAMLTILSELRRHYDVKNNVLLDTDFKIIYVAPMKALASEMVQNFSQRLSSLGLQVKELTGDMQLTKAEIERTHMIITTPEKWDVVTRKSTGDTKFVQSVKLLIIDEIHLLHEDRGPVIEALVARTLRQVEQTQESIRIVGLSATLPNYIDIAKFLFVNLMTGLFFFDHRFRPVPLAQTFIGIKGANKMATTKNLDDVCYDKVLEQIKVGRQQVLVFVHARNATVRTGLQLVEYARNRGDLEYFLYKEKDDDGQHESRQYQEACRHVSHSKNVQLRDLFPNGIGIHHAGMLRQDRNLVEKYFSKGFIKVLVCTATLAWGV
;
A
#
# COMPACT_ATOMS: atom_id res chain seq x y z
N GLY A 1 1.10 -9.87 2.38
CA GLY A 1 0.53 -11.09 3.01
C GLY A 1 -0.95 -10.96 3.29
N LYS A 2 -1.38 -9.87 3.94
CA LYS A 2 -2.77 -9.63 4.37
C LYS A 2 -3.81 -9.77 3.25
N THR A 3 -3.51 -9.31 2.03
CA THR A 3 -4.40 -9.42 0.86
C THR A 3 -4.79 -10.86 0.52
N ASN A 4 -3.89 -11.83 0.67
CA ASN A 4 -4.22 -13.24 0.43
C ASN A 4 -5.11 -13.80 1.55
N ILE A 5 -4.93 -13.36 2.79
CA ILE A 5 -5.81 -13.71 3.90
C ILE A 5 -7.21 -13.15 3.65
N ALA A 6 -7.31 -11.88 3.23
CA ALA A 6 -8.57 -11.29 2.79
C ALA A 6 -9.22 -12.12 1.67
N MET A 7 -8.45 -12.51 0.65
CA MET A 7 -8.94 -13.36 -0.43
C MET A 7 -9.51 -14.70 0.08
N LEU A 8 -8.86 -15.36 1.03
CA LEU A 8 -9.38 -16.60 1.61
C LEU A 8 -10.72 -16.38 2.33
N THR A 9 -10.88 -15.25 3.03
CA THR A 9 -12.15 -14.90 3.68
C THR A 9 -13.26 -14.57 2.66
N ILE A 10 -12.89 -13.93 1.55
CA ILE A 10 -13.80 -13.64 0.42
C ILE A 10 -14.27 -14.95 -0.21
N LEU A 11 -13.35 -15.85 -0.56
CA LEU A 11 -13.68 -17.16 -1.13
C LEU A 11 -14.51 -18.02 -0.18
N SER A 12 -14.25 -17.94 1.12
CA SER A 12 -15.05 -18.61 2.15
C SER A 12 -16.50 -18.11 2.18
N GLU A 13 -16.74 -16.82 1.94
CA GLU A 13 -18.10 -16.27 1.85
C GLU A 13 -18.75 -16.69 0.52
N LEU A 14 -18.02 -16.57 -0.59
CA LEU A 14 -18.49 -16.93 -1.92
C LEU A 14 -18.93 -18.39 -2.01
N ARG A 15 -18.29 -19.31 -1.28
CA ARG A 15 -18.68 -20.72 -1.22
C ARG A 15 -20.15 -20.93 -0.83
N ARG A 16 -20.77 -19.98 -0.10
CA ARG A 16 -22.19 -20.05 0.29
C ARG A 16 -23.14 -19.67 -0.85
N HIS A 17 -22.67 -18.90 -1.82
CA HIS A 17 -23.46 -18.32 -2.91
C HIS A 17 -23.05 -18.87 -4.30
N TYR A 18 -22.12 -19.82 -4.36
CA TYR A 18 -21.51 -20.29 -5.60
C TYR A 18 -21.63 -21.81 -5.76
N ASP A 19 -22.12 -22.25 -6.92
CA ASP A 19 -22.09 -23.65 -7.31
C ASP A 19 -20.75 -23.96 -7.98
N VAL A 20 -19.88 -24.61 -7.21
CA VAL A 20 -18.55 -25.03 -7.66
C VAL A 20 -18.62 -26.04 -8.81
N LYS A 21 -19.66 -26.87 -8.88
CA LYS A 21 -19.74 -27.93 -9.91
C LYS A 21 -20.11 -27.36 -11.27
N ASN A 22 -21.00 -26.38 -11.28
CA ASN A 22 -21.50 -25.77 -12.51
C ASN A 22 -20.78 -24.45 -12.86
N ASN A 23 -19.93 -23.96 -11.96
CA ASN A 23 -19.24 -22.67 -12.10
C ASN A 23 -20.22 -21.50 -12.27
N VAL A 24 -21.30 -21.52 -11.49
CA VAL A 24 -22.40 -20.54 -11.55
C VAL A 24 -22.62 -19.90 -10.19
N LEU A 25 -22.80 -18.59 -10.19
CA LEU A 25 -23.23 -17.84 -9.01
C LEU A 25 -24.73 -18.08 -8.79
N LEU A 26 -25.08 -18.73 -7.68
CA LEU A 26 -26.46 -19.10 -7.35
C LEU A 26 -27.26 -17.93 -6.79
N ASP A 27 -26.60 -17.09 -5.99
CA ASP A 27 -27.20 -15.96 -5.31
C ASP A 27 -26.36 -14.70 -5.55
N THR A 28 -27.00 -13.67 -6.07
CA THR A 28 -26.39 -12.38 -6.38
C THR A 28 -26.67 -11.31 -5.32
N ASP A 29 -27.55 -11.61 -4.35
CA ASP A 29 -27.98 -10.66 -3.31
C ASP A 29 -27.11 -10.75 -2.05
N PHE A 30 -25.80 -10.62 -2.25
CA PHE A 30 -24.84 -10.44 -1.17
C PHE A 30 -23.84 -9.33 -1.53
N LYS A 31 -23.26 -8.73 -0.49
CA LYS A 31 -22.21 -7.72 -0.61
C LYS A 31 -21.04 -8.03 0.31
N ILE A 32 -19.84 -7.84 -0.22
CA ILE A 32 -18.59 -7.89 0.52
C ILE A 32 -18.02 -6.48 0.57
N ILE A 33 -17.73 -5.98 1.78
CA ILE A 33 -17.16 -4.65 1.98
C ILE A 33 -15.71 -4.80 2.43
N TYR A 34 -14.79 -4.16 1.72
CA TYR A 34 -13.39 -4.03 2.10
C TYR A 34 -13.09 -2.57 2.42
N VAL A 35 -12.81 -2.29 3.68
CA VAL A 35 -12.45 -0.96 4.16
C VAL A 35 -10.94 -0.84 4.12
N ALA A 36 -10.43 -0.07 3.16
CA ALA A 36 -9.01 0.24 3.04
C ALA A 36 -8.69 1.55 3.81
N PRO A 37 -7.52 1.63 4.47
CA PRO A 37 -7.09 2.81 5.23
C PRO A 37 -7.04 4.09 4.39
N MET A 38 -6.62 3.99 3.12
CA MET A 38 -6.39 5.14 2.24
C MET A 38 -6.98 4.93 0.85
N LYS A 39 -7.29 6.05 0.16
CA LYS A 39 -7.79 6.03 -1.21
C LYS A 39 -6.83 5.35 -2.21
N ALA A 40 -5.52 5.61 -2.10
CA ALA A 40 -4.54 5.03 -3.00
C ALA A 40 -4.53 3.49 -2.91
N LEU A 41 -4.53 2.96 -1.69
CA LEU A 41 -4.62 1.53 -1.44
C LEU A 41 -5.97 0.95 -1.89
N ALA A 42 -7.07 1.71 -1.77
CA ALA A 42 -8.37 1.29 -2.28
C ALA A 42 -8.32 1.02 -3.80
N SER A 43 -7.79 1.95 -4.59
CA SER A 43 -7.70 1.78 -6.05
C SER A 43 -6.79 0.61 -6.46
N GLU A 44 -5.68 0.40 -5.75
CA GLU A 44 -4.79 -0.76 -5.96
C GLU A 44 -5.51 -2.09 -5.67
N MET A 45 -6.20 -2.17 -4.52
CA MET A 45 -6.96 -3.35 -4.14
C MET A 45 -8.09 -3.63 -5.14
N VAL A 46 -8.73 -2.60 -5.70
CA VAL A 46 -9.76 -2.77 -6.75
C VAL A 46 -9.17 -3.46 -7.97
N GLN A 47 -8.01 -3.02 -8.46
CA GLN A 47 -7.36 -3.65 -9.60
C GLN A 47 -6.99 -5.11 -9.29
N ASN A 48 -6.38 -5.34 -8.12
CA ASN A 48 -5.94 -6.67 -7.68
C ASN A 48 -7.11 -7.65 -7.52
N PHE A 49 -8.15 -7.27 -6.78
CA PHE A 49 -9.34 -8.11 -6.57
C PHE A 49 -10.16 -8.26 -7.85
N SER A 50 -10.29 -7.22 -8.68
CA SER A 50 -10.97 -7.34 -9.99
C SER A 50 -10.30 -8.38 -10.87
N GLN A 51 -8.96 -8.34 -10.98
CA GLN A 51 -8.22 -9.29 -11.79
C GLN A 51 -8.41 -10.72 -11.28
N ARG A 52 -8.27 -10.94 -9.96
CA ARG A 52 -8.34 -12.27 -9.36
C ARG A 52 -9.76 -12.87 -9.35
N LEU A 53 -10.78 -12.05 -9.13
CA LEU A 53 -12.18 -12.48 -9.03
C LEU A 53 -12.92 -12.47 -10.38
N SER A 54 -12.30 -11.93 -11.44
CA SER A 54 -12.89 -11.87 -12.79
C SER A 54 -13.27 -13.26 -13.33
N SER A 55 -12.46 -14.28 -13.04
CA SER A 55 -12.72 -15.68 -13.45
C SER A 55 -13.99 -16.27 -12.85
N LEU A 56 -14.46 -15.72 -11.73
CA LEU A 56 -15.69 -16.13 -11.04
C LEU A 56 -16.90 -15.27 -11.45
N GLY A 57 -16.73 -14.34 -12.39
CA GLY A 57 -17.79 -13.43 -12.86
C GLY A 57 -18.16 -12.32 -11.86
N LEU A 58 -17.34 -12.10 -10.82
CA LEU A 58 -17.65 -11.14 -9.78
C LEU A 58 -17.21 -9.73 -10.16
N GLN A 59 -18.05 -8.76 -9.82
CA GLN A 59 -17.77 -7.34 -10.04
C GLN A 59 -17.25 -6.70 -8.76
N VAL A 60 -16.07 -6.07 -8.87
CA VAL A 60 -15.44 -5.29 -7.80
C VAL A 60 -15.42 -3.83 -8.21
N LYS A 61 -15.86 -2.93 -7.33
CA LYS A 61 -15.85 -1.48 -7.59
C LYS A 61 -15.31 -0.68 -6.41
N GLU A 62 -14.76 0.48 -6.74
CA GLU A 62 -14.35 1.49 -5.78
C GLU A 62 -15.56 2.35 -5.37
N LEU A 63 -15.70 2.62 -4.08
CA LEU A 63 -16.62 3.61 -3.54
C LEU A 63 -15.86 4.53 -2.59
N THR A 64 -15.33 5.65 -3.10
CA THR A 64 -14.55 6.61 -2.31
C THR A 64 -15.19 8.01 -2.38
N GLY A 65 -14.52 9.03 -1.83
CA GLY A 65 -15.03 10.41 -1.85
C GLY A 65 -15.29 10.93 -3.27
N ASP A 66 -14.42 10.56 -4.22
CA ASP A 66 -14.42 11.12 -5.58
C ASP A 66 -15.21 10.25 -6.57
N MET A 67 -15.40 8.96 -6.24
CA MET A 67 -16.17 8.01 -7.04
C MET A 67 -17.53 7.75 -6.39
N GLN A 68 -18.61 8.02 -7.12
CA GLN A 68 -19.97 7.65 -6.73
C GLN A 68 -20.45 6.56 -7.66
N LEU A 69 -21.08 5.53 -7.07
CA LEU A 69 -21.77 4.49 -7.82
C LEU A 69 -23.26 4.82 -7.86
N THR A 70 -23.88 4.63 -9.01
CA THR A 70 -25.33 4.64 -9.14
C THR A 70 -25.94 3.44 -8.42
N LYS A 71 -27.23 3.51 -8.06
CA LYS A 71 -27.92 2.37 -7.42
C LYS A 71 -27.82 1.08 -8.24
N ALA A 72 -27.98 1.18 -9.55
CA ALA A 72 -27.86 0.04 -10.47
C ALA A 72 -26.44 -0.56 -10.49
N GLU A 73 -25.40 0.27 -10.36
CA GLU A 73 -24.02 -0.22 -10.24
C GLU A 73 -23.77 -0.90 -8.90
N ILE A 74 -24.30 -0.35 -7.80
CA ILE A 74 -24.20 -0.95 -6.46
C ILE A 74 -24.87 -2.33 -6.44
N GLU A 75 -26.06 -2.45 -7.03
CA GLU A 75 -26.79 -3.71 -7.11
C GLU A 75 -26.00 -4.79 -7.87
N ARG A 76 -25.37 -4.45 -9.01
CA ARG A 76 -24.55 -5.38 -9.82
C ARG A 76 -23.18 -5.69 -9.23
N THR A 77 -22.68 -4.84 -8.33
CA THR A 77 -21.35 -5.00 -7.72
C THR A 77 -21.42 -5.98 -6.56
N HIS A 78 -20.54 -6.97 -6.51
CA HIS A 78 -20.52 -7.98 -5.45
C HIS A 78 -19.58 -7.59 -4.31
N MET A 79 -18.48 -6.91 -4.64
CA MET A 79 -17.48 -6.45 -3.69
C MET A 79 -17.22 -4.95 -3.86
N ILE A 80 -17.31 -4.21 -2.76
CA ILE A 80 -17.04 -2.77 -2.72
C ILE A 80 -15.82 -2.51 -1.87
N ILE A 81 -14.87 -1.77 -2.44
CA ILE A 81 -13.67 -1.31 -1.74
C ILE A 81 -13.84 0.18 -1.46
N THR A 82 -13.70 0.57 -0.20
CA THR A 82 -14.07 1.90 0.30
C THR A 82 -13.11 2.37 1.39
N THR A 83 -13.24 3.63 1.82
CA THR A 83 -12.54 4.15 3.01
C THR A 83 -13.47 4.18 4.23
N PRO A 84 -12.94 4.21 5.47
CA PRO A 84 -13.75 4.28 6.68
C PRO A 84 -14.79 5.41 6.64
N GLU A 85 -14.40 6.62 6.23
CA GLU A 85 -15.29 7.80 6.21
C GLU A 85 -16.41 7.62 5.21
N LYS A 86 -16.08 7.10 4.02
CA LYS A 86 -17.07 6.91 2.98
C LYS A 86 -18.08 5.84 3.40
N TRP A 87 -17.60 4.75 3.99
CA TRP A 87 -18.47 3.71 4.53
C TRP A 87 -19.34 4.22 5.68
N ASP A 88 -18.81 5.06 6.56
CA ASP A 88 -19.57 5.65 7.66
C ASP A 88 -20.70 6.55 7.11
N VAL A 89 -20.41 7.39 6.12
CA VAL A 89 -21.44 8.21 5.47
C VAL A 89 -22.52 7.36 4.82
N VAL A 90 -22.16 6.28 4.13
CA VAL A 90 -23.11 5.38 3.46
C VAL A 90 -24.02 4.71 4.49
N THR A 91 -23.44 4.17 5.56
CA THR A 91 -24.20 3.44 6.58
C THR A 91 -24.99 4.36 7.52
N ARG A 92 -24.75 5.69 7.52
CA ARG A 92 -25.59 6.69 8.21
C ARG A 92 -26.86 7.08 7.43
N LYS A 93 -26.88 6.92 6.10
CA LYS A 93 -28.02 7.35 5.27
C LYS A 93 -29.17 6.34 5.34
N SER A 94 -30.00 6.46 6.37
CA SER A 94 -31.10 5.53 6.70
C SER A 94 -32.27 5.49 5.69
N THR A 95 -32.33 6.40 4.71
CA THR A 95 -33.55 6.67 3.93
C THR A 95 -33.57 6.13 2.50
N GLY A 96 -32.56 5.39 2.05
CA GLY A 96 -32.56 4.90 0.65
C GLY A 96 -31.71 3.67 0.32
N ASP A 97 -30.66 3.40 1.11
CA ASP A 97 -29.69 2.33 0.82
C ASP A 97 -29.75 1.18 1.85
N THR A 98 -30.82 1.11 2.64
CA THR A 98 -30.99 0.11 3.71
C THR A 98 -30.89 -1.32 3.20
N LYS A 99 -31.46 -1.60 2.01
CA LYS A 99 -31.35 -2.91 1.36
C LYS A 99 -29.91 -3.30 1.05
N PHE A 100 -29.12 -2.34 0.57
CA PHE A 100 -27.71 -2.57 0.25
C PHE A 100 -26.88 -2.85 1.51
N VAL A 101 -27.13 -2.12 2.61
CA VAL A 101 -26.44 -2.35 3.88
C VAL A 101 -26.88 -3.68 4.52
N GLN A 102 -28.13 -4.10 4.30
CA GLN A 102 -28.66 -5.39 4.77
C GLN A 102 -28.10 -6.59 4.02
N SER A 103 -27.75 -6.45 2.73
CA SER A 103 -27.15 -7.54 1.96
C SER A 103 -25.65 -7.74 2.23
N VAL A 104 -25.03 -6.93 3.10
CA VAL A 104 -23.63 -7.13 3.51
C VAL A 104 -23.50 -8.42 4.33
N LYS A 105 -22.65 -9.35 3.88
CA LYS A 105 -22.36 -10.61 4.61
C LYS A 105 -20.93 -10.69 5.16
N LEU A 106 -20.02 -9.90 4.59
CA LEU A 106 -18.62 -9.85 5.00
C LEU A 106 -18.12 -8.40 5.03
N LEU A 107 -17.56 -7.99 6.17
CA LEU A 107 -16.88 -6.72 6.38
C LEU A 107 -15.42 -6.97 6.73
N ILE A 108 -14.52 -6.59 5.83
CA ILE A 108 -13.07 -6.65 6.03
C ILE A 108 -12.59 -5.24 6.36
N ILE A 109 -11.92 -5.07 7.50
CA ILE A 109 -11.30 -3.82 7.93
C ILE A 109 -9.80 -4.00 7.83
N ASP A 110 -9.20 -3.43 6.79
CA ASP A 110 -7.76 -3.43 6.63
C ASP A 110 -7.11 -2.33 7.46
N GLU A 111 -5.93 -2.63 7.98
CA GLU A 111 -5.21 -1.79 8.94
C GLU A 111 -6.07 -1.29 10.11
N ILE A 112 -6.74 -2.21 10.81
CA ILE A 112 -7.55 -1.87 11.99
C ILE A 112 -6.74 -1.21 13.11
N HIS A 113 -5.42 -1.29 13.07
CA HIS A 113 -4.55 -0.56 13.99
C HIS A 113 -4.67 0.96 13.89
N LEU A 114 -5.28 1.48 12.82
CA LEU A 114 -5.69 2.88 12.71
C LEU A 114 -6.73 3.32 13.75
N LEU A 115 -7.27 2.39 14.57
CA LEU A 115 -8.02 2.72 15.78
C LEU A 115 -7.26 3.69 16.71
N HIS A 116 -5.92 3.64 16.70
CA HIS A 116 -5.07 4.52 17.51
C HIS A 116 -4.75 5.88 16.88
N GLU A 117 -5.27 6.15 15.68
CA GLU A 117 -5.08 7.44 14.99
C GLU A 117 -6.34 8.32 15.08
N ASP A 118 -6.25 9.56 14.59
CA ASP A 118 -7.37 10.52 14.57
C ASP A 118 -8.64 10.00 13.86
N ARG A 119 -8.47 8.97 13.01
CA ARG A 119 -9.56 8.34 12.24
C ARG A 119 -10.16 7.12 12.95
N GLY A 120 -9.61 6.71 14.10
CA GLY A 120 -10.09 5.60 14.91
C GLY A 120 -11.58 5.68 15.28
N PRO A 121 -12.13 6.84 15.69
CA PRO A 121 -13.54 6.99 16.02
C PRO A 121 -14.49 6.62 14.87
N VAL A 122 -14.05 6.77 13.62
CA VAL A 122 -14.83 6.37 12.45
C VAL A 122 -14.93 4.84 12.36
N ILE A 123 -13.84 4.13 12.61
CA ILE A 123 -13.80 2.66 12.64
C ILE A 123 -14.64 2.14 13.81
N GLU A 124 -14.57 2.77 14.98
CA GLU A 124 -15.40 2.46 16.14
C GLU A 124 -16.89 2.56 15.82
N ALA A 125 -17.30 3.69 15.24
CA ALA A 125 -18.69 3.92 14.85
C ALA A 125 -19.18 2.90 13.81
N LEU A 126 -18.32 2.51 12.86
CA LEU A 126 -18.63 1.49 11.87
C LEU A 126 -18.89 0.12 12.49
N VAL A 127 -17.95 -0.37 13.31
CA VAL A 127 -18.07 -1.67 13.96
C VAL A 127 -19.29 -1.70 14.88
N ALA A 128 -19.48 -0.67 15.71
CA ALA A 128 -20.63 -0.60 16.62
C ALA A 128 -21.97 -0.63 15.86
N ARG A 129 -22.05 0.04 14.71
CA ARG A 129 -23.25 0.03 13.86
C ARG A 129 -23.47 -1.33 13.22
N THR A 130 -22.42 -1.98 12.72
CA THR A 130 -22.50 -3.33 12.14
C THR A 130 -22.95 -4.34 13.20
N LEU A 131 -22.38 -4.31 14.40
CA LEU A 131 -22.78 -5.22 15.50
C LEU A 131 -24.23 -4.98 15.91
N ARG A 132 -24.64 -3.72 16.08
CA ARG A 132 -26.03 -3.37 16.37
C ARG A 132 -26.99 -3.83 15.28
N GLN A 133 -26.59 -3.74 14.01
CA GLN A 133 -27.39 -4.24 12.90
C GLN A 133 -27.56 -5.76 13.00
N VAL A 134 -26.48 -6.50 13.26
CA VAL A 134 -26.53 -7.96 13.47
C VAL A 134 -27.49 -8.33 14.60
N GLU A 135 -27.45 -7.61 15.72
CA GLU A 135 -28.39 -7.82 16.84
C GLU A 135 -29.85 -7.52 16.46
N GLN A 136 -30.10 -6.49 15.65
CA GLN A 136 -31.45 -6.08 15.26
C GLN A 136 -32.07 -6.98 14.19
N THR A 137 -31.29 -7.37 13.18
CA THR A 137 -31.79 -8.18 12.05
C THR A 137 -31.68 -9.68 12.32
N GLN A 138 -30.89 -10.10 13.32
CA GLN A 138 -30.52 -11.50 13.54
C GLN A 138 -29.82 -12.15 12.34
N GLU A 139 -29.28 -11.33 11.43
CA GLU A 139 -28.47 -11.78 10.31
C GLU A 139 -26.99 -11.58 10.61
N SER A 140 -26.21 -12.66 10.55
CA SER A 140 -24.78 -12.59 10.85
C SER A 140 -24.00 -11.89 9.74
N ILE A 141 -23.19 -10.89 10.12
CA ILE A 141 -22.17 -10.28 9.27
C ILE A 141 -20.80 -10.73 9.80
N ARG A 142 -19.99 -11.37 8.96
CA ARG A 142 -18.63 -11.76 9.33
C ARG A 142 -17.73 -10.53 9.32
N ILE A 143 -17.10 -10.22 10.44
CA ILE A 143 -16.11 -9.14 10.53
C ILE A 143 -14.70 -9.73 10.53
N VAL A 144 -13.81 -9.18 9.72
CA VAL A 144 -12.39 -9.58 9.63
C VAL A 144 -11.52 -8.35 9.79
N GLY A 145 -10.81 -8.24 10.91
CA GLY A 145 -9.81 -7.20 11.14
C GLY A 145 -8.42 -7.66 10.72
N LEU A 146 -7.78 -6.92 9.82
CA LEU A 146 -6.38 -7.13 9.45
C LEU A 146 -5.54 -6.02 10.10
N SER A 147 -4.47 -6.40 10.79
CA SER A 147 -3.71 -5.47 11.61
C SER A 147 -2.20 -5.65 11.43
N ALA A 148 -1.44 -4.59 11.72
CA ALA A 148 -0.07 -4.74 12.17
C ALA A 148 -0.05 -5.31 13.61
N THR A 149 1.11 -5.77 14.07
CA THR A 149 1.27 -6.22 15.46
C THR A 149 1.05 -5.06 16.42
N LEU A 150 0.02 -5.17 17.26
CA LEU A 150 -0.30 -4.19 18.29
C LEU A 150 -0.16 -4.82 19.68
N PRO A 151 0.22 -4.05 20.71
CA PRO A 151 0.28 -4.55 22.09
C PRO A 151 -1.13 -4.89 22.64
N ASN A 152 -2.16 -4.14 22.27
CA ASN A 152 -3.54 -4.27 22.77
C ASN A 152 -4.44 -5.10 21.83
N TYR A 153 -3.87 -6.08 21.11
CA TYR A 153 -4.61 -6.88 20.12
C TYR A 153 -5.77 -7.70 20.72
N ILE A 154 -5.70 -8.05 22.02
CA ILE A 154 -6.78 -8.76 22.74
C ILE A 154 -8.00 -7.85 22.89
N ASP A 155 -7.80 -6.57 23.19
CA ASP A 155 -8.90 -5.61 23.36
C ASP A 155 -9.58 -5.34 22.02
N ILE A 156 -8.80 -5.26 20.94
CA ILE A 156 -9.33 -5.16 19.58
C ILE A 156 -10.14 -6.40 19.21
N ALA A 157 -9.66 -7.60 19.57
CA ALA A 157 -10.39 -8.84 19.34
C ALA A 157 -11.75 -8.84 20.06
N LYS A 158 -11.78 -8.41 21.33
CA LYS A 158 -13.02 -8.25 22.11
C LYS A 158 -13.95 -7.21 21.49
N PHE A 159 -13.41 -6.05 21.10
CA PHE A 159 -14.16 -4.98 20.41
C PHE A 159 -14.83 -5.48 19.12
N LEU A 160 -14.16 -6.35 18.37
CA LEU A 160 -14.70 -6.99 17.16
C LEU A 160 -15.57 -8.24 17.43
N PHE A 161 -15.79 -8.63 18.69
CA PHE A 161 -16.48 -9.87 19.07
C PHE A 161 -15.83 -11.14 18.48
N VAL A 162 -14.51 -11.15 18.37
CA VAL A 162 -13.73 -12.29 17.87
C VAL A 162 -13.54 -13.34 18.97
N ASN A 163 -13.77 -14.61 18.63
CA ASN A 163 -13.42 -15.72 19.51
C ASN A 163 -11.90 -15.81 19.67
N LEU A 164 -11.40 -15.67 20.91
CA LEU A 164 -9.97 -15.61 21.20
C LEU A 164 -9.22 -16.93 20.90
N MET A 165 -9.91 -18.07 20.85
CA MET A 165 -9.30 -19.38 20.62
C MET A 165 -9.23 -19.75 19.14
N THR A 166 -10.24 -19.38 18.36
CA THR A 166 -10.38 -19.83 16.95
C THR A 166 -10.28 -18.72 15.93
N GLY A 167 -10.55 -17.47 16.33
CA GLY A 167 -10.62 -16.31 15.44
C GLY A 167 -9.47 -15.31 15.61
N LEU A 168 -8.74 -15.36 16.72
CA LEU A 168 -7.62 -14.47 16.98
C LEU A 168 -6.30 -15.11 16.57
N PHE A 169 -5.58 -14.44 15.67
CA PHE A 169 -4.25 -14.85 15.23
C PHE A 169 -3.26 -13.71 15.48
N PHE A 170 -2.20 -14.00 16.22
CA PHE A 170 -1.10 -13.07 16.48
C PHE A 170 0.19 -13.64 15.93
N PHE A 171 0.82 -12.89 15.02
CA PHE A 171 2.09 -13.25 14.41
C PHE A 171 3.10 -12.14 14.71
N ASP A 172 4.12 -12.44 15.49
CA ASP A 172 5.17 -11.48 15.78
C ASP A 172 6.13 -11.29 14.59
N HIS A 173 7.15 -10.44 14.77
CA HIS A 173 8.13 -10.10 13.74
C HIS A 173 8.88 -11.31 13.15
N ARG A 174 8.93 -12.46 13.86
CA ARG A 174 9.62 -13.68 13.41
C ARG A 174 8.90 -14.38 12.26
N PHE A 175 7.60 -14.13 12.10
CA PHE A 175 6.80 -14.69 11.01
C PHE A 175 6.88 -13.88 9.71
N ARG A 176 7.66 -12.79 9.69
CA ARG A 176 7.85 -12.00 8.48
C ARG A 176 8.58 -12.84 7.42
N PRO A 177 8.03 -13.01 6.19
CA PRO A 177 8.66 -13.84 5.15
C PRO A 177 10.08 -13.42 4.80
N VAL A 178 10.35 -12.12 4.91
CA VAL A 178 11.70 -11.53 4.82
C VAL A 178 12.00 -10.90 6.17
N PRO A 179 12.85 -11.51 7.01
CA PRO A 179 13.22 -10.94 8.31
C PRO A 179 13.70 -9.50 8.17
N LEU A 180 13.26 -8.63 9.08
CA LEU A 180 13.66 -7.23 9.09
C LEU A 180 14.67 -7.00 10.21
N ALA A 181 15.92 -6.73 9.85
CA ALA A 181 16.87 -6.13 10.78
C ALA A 181 16.55 -4.64 10.94
N GLN A 182 16.58 -4.15 12.18
CA GLN A 182 16.31 -2.74 12.50
C GLN A 182 17.56 -2.11 13.11
N THR A 183 17.84 -0.87 12.75
CA THR A 183 18.93 -0.08 13.32
C THR A 183 18.43 1.32 13.60
N PHE A 184 18.65 1.79 14.82
CA PHE A 184 18.24 3.13 15.26
C PHE A 184 19.48 3.99 15.44
N ILE A 185 19.59 5.06 14.65
CA ILE A 185 20.74 5.97 14.69
C ILE A 185 20.29 7.31 15.25
N GLY A 186 20.62 7.56 16.52
CA GLY A 186 20.35 8.83 17.17
C GLY A 186 21.37 9.89 16.78
N ILE A 187 20.96 10.86 15.94
CA ILE A 187 21.87 11.90 15.46
C ILE A 187 21.88 13.09 16.42
N LYS A 188 23.08 13.48 16.85
CA LYS A 188 23.33 14.63 17.72
C LYS A 188 24.18 15.66 16.98
N GLY A 189 23.96 16.93 17.29
CA GLY A 189 24.72 18.05 16.74
C GLY A 189 24.66 19.24 17.69
N ALA A 190 25.68 20.10 17.65
CA ALA A 190 25.77 21.28 18.52
C ALA A 190 24.65 22.30 18.25
N ASN A 191 24.14 22.34 17.02
CA ASN A 191 23.01 23.16 16.61
C ASN A 191 22.24 22.45 15.49
N LYS A 192 21.08 23.00 15.08
CA LYS A 192 20.21 22.41 14.06
C LYS A 192 20.93 22.20 12.71
N MET A 193 21.83 23.09 12.32
CA MET A 193 22.57 22.99 11.06
C MET A 193 23.57 21.83 11.10
N ALA A 194 24.32 21.69 12.20
CA ALA A 194 25.22 20.57 12.44
C ALA A 194 24.47 19.23 12.51
N THR A 195 23.31 19.20 13.17
CA THR A 195 22.46 17.99 13.22
C THR A 195 21.99 17.57 11.84
N THR A 196 21.55 18.51 10.98
CA THR A 196 21.16 18.19 9.60
C THR A 196 22.34 17.68 8.78
N LYS A 197 23.52 18.31 8.91
CA LYS A 197 24.72 17.83 8.21
C LYS A 197 25.09 16.41 8.66
N ASN A 198 25.10 16.16 9.96
CA ASN A 198 25.38 14.83 10.51
C ASN A 198 24.34 13.78 10.04
N LEU A 199 23.08 14.18 9.89
CA LEU A 199 22.04 13.33 9.29
C LEU A 199 22.36 12.98 7.85
N ASP A 200 22.74 13.97 7.04
CA ASP A 200 23.08 13.77 5.62
C ASP A 200 24.31 12.86 5.46
N ASP A 201 25.36 13.08 6.29
CA ASP A 201 26.57 12.24 6.31
C ASP A 201 26.25 10.79 6.67
N VAL A 202 25.49 10.57 7.76
CA VAL A 202 25.07 9.24 8.21
C VAL A 202 24.17 8.56 7.18
N CYS A 203 23.26 9.31 6.57
CA CYS A 203 22.37 8.81 5.52
C CYS A 203 23.19 8.28 4.34
N TYR A 204 24.16 9.07 3.86
CA TYR A 204 25.05 8.65 2.79
C TYR A 204 25.84 7.39 3.15
N ASP A 205 26.47 7.36 4.32
CA ASP A 205 27.29 6.22 4.76
C ASP A 205 26.46 4.93 4.83
N LYS A 206 25.22 5.01 5.33
CA LYS A 206 24.31 3.85 5.40
C LYS A 206 23.81 3.41 4.03
N VAL A 207 23.48 4.35 3.15
CA VAL A 207 23.10 4.05 1.76
C VAL A 207 24.25 3.32 1.06
N LEU A 208 25.47 3.84 1.18
CA LEU A 208 26.66 3.26 0.57
C LEU A 208 26.98 1.87 1.13
N GLU A 209 26.88 1.67 2.44
CA GLU A 209 27.06 0.36 3.09
C GLU A 209 26.12 -0.69 2.49
N GLN A 210 24.82 -0.37 2.36
CA GLN A 210 23.84 -1.31 1.82
C GLN A 210 24.09 -1.62 0.33
N ILE A 211 24.50 -0.62 -0.46
CA ILE A 211 24.80 -0.81 -1.88
C ILE A 211 26.11 -1.62 -2.09
N LYS A 212 27.10 -1.47 -1.20
CA LYS A 212 28.38 -2.21 -1.28
C LYS A 212 28.24 -3.68 -0.91
N VAL A 213 27.39 -4.00 0.08
CA VAL A 213 27.22 -5.37 0.60
C VAL A 213 26.51 -6.31 -0.40
N GLY A 214 25.85 -5.78 -1.43
CA GLY A 214 25.28 -6.57 -2.53
C GLY A 214 24.40 -5.73 -3.45
N ARG A 215 23.76 -6.35 -4.46
CA ARG A 215 22.86 -5.72 -5.46
C ARG A 215 21.57 -5.11 -4.87
N GLN A 216 21.56 -4.71 -3.60
CA GLN A 216 20.40 -4.20 -2.90
C GLN A 216 20.07 -2.79 -3.36
N GLN A 217 18.78 -2.51 -3.42
CA GLN A 217 18.26 -1.18 -3.68
C GLN A 217 17.83 -0.55 -2.36
N VAL A 218 17.98 0.76 -2.25
CA VAL A 218 17.72 1.51 -1.02
C VAL A 218 16.55 2.47 -1.23
N LEU A 219 15.56 2.42 -0.34
CA LEU A 219 14.52 3.43 -0.23
C LEU A 219 14.89 4.43 0.87
N VAL A 220 14.91 5.72 0.55
CA VAL A 220 15.18 6.81 1.49
C VAL A 220 13.93 7.64 1.68
N PHE A 221 13.31 7.57 2.85
CA PHE A 221 12.12 8.35 3.16
C PHE A 221 12.47 9.74 3.71
N VAL A 222 11.85 10.78 3.14
CA VAL A 222 11.98 12.17 3.57
C VAL A 222 10.62 12.82 3.84
N HIS A 223 10.61 13.90 4.63
CA HIS A 223 9.39 14.55 5.12
C HIS A 223 8.74 15.52 4.12
N ALA A 224 9.46 15.97 3.08
CA ALA A 224 8.98 16.99 2.15
C ALA A 224 9.31 16.67 0.70
N ARG A 225 8.48 17.17 -0.22
CA ARG A 225 8.67 17.00 -1.68
C ARG A 225 10.02 17.55 -2.13
N ASN A 226 10.34 18.80 -1.77
CA ASN A 226 11.64 19.40 -2.11
C ASN A 226 12.82 18.70 -1.44
N ALA A 227 12.61 18.02 -0.30
CA ALA A 227 13.65 17.23 0.35
C ALA A 227 14.02 15.99 -0.48
N THR A 228 13.11 15.43 -1.30
CA THR A 228 13.46 14.28 -2.17
C THR A 228 14.55 14.66 -3.17
N VAL A 229 14.36 15.80 -3.83
CA VAL A 229 15.32 16.35 -4.79
C VAL A 229 16.63 16.72 -4.09
N ARG A 230 16.55 17.47 -2.98
CA ARG A 230 17.74 17.92 -2.25
C ARG A 230 18.60 16.75 -1.78
N THR A 231 18.00 15.77 -1.11
CA THR A 231 18.70 14.57 -0.64
C THR A 231 19.23 13.74 -1.81
N GLY A 232 18.47 13.60 -2.90
CA GLY A 232 18.95 12.93 -4.11
C GLY A 232 20.20 13.58 -4.71
N LEU A 233 20.21 14.91 -4.86
CA LEU A 233 21.36 15.67 -5.36
C LEU A 233 22.55 15.60 -4.40
N GLN A 234 22.32 15.70 -3.09
CA GLN A 234 23.36 15.55 -2.07
C GLN A 234 24.02 14.18 -2.14
N LEU A 235 23.25 13.10 -2.30
CA LEU A 235 23.80 11.74 -2.44
C LEU A 235 24.71 11.63 -3.68
N VAL A 236 24.31 12.23 -4.81
CA VAL A 236 25.17 12.28 -6.02
C VAL A 236 26.46 13.07 -5.74
N GLU A 237 26.36 14.20 -5.06
CA GLU A 237 27.52 15.03 -4.72
C GLU A 237 28.50 14.31 -3.79
N TYR A 238 28.00 13.67 -2.73
CA TYR A 238 28.84 12.84 -1.84
C TYR A 238 29.50 11.69 -2.61
N ALA A 239 28.75 11.00 -3.47
CA ALA A 239 29.26 9.89 -4.27
C ALA A 239 30.36 10.34 -5.25
N ARG A 240 30.24 11.53 -5.85
CA ARG A 240 31.27 12.11 -6.72
C ARG A 240 32.51 12.52 -5.92
N ASN A 241 32.32 13.24 -4.81
CA ASN A 241 33.41 13.76 -3.99
C ASN A 241 34.23 12.64 -3.33
N ARG A 242 33.60 11.50 -3.01
CA ARG A 242 34.27 10.33 -2.40
C ARG A 242 34.69 9.25 -3.41
N GLY A 243 34.40 9.42 -4.70
CA GLY A 243 34.76 8.45 -5.74
C GLY A 243 33.93 7.16 -5.71
N ASP A 244 32.75 7.18 -5.09
CA ASP A 244 31.87 6.02 -4.91
C ASP A 244 30.73 5.94 -5.96
N LEU A 245 30.66 6.89 -6.91
CA LEU A 245 29.54 6.97 -7.88
C LEU A 245 29.31 5.66 -8.63
N GLU A 246 30.37 4.91 -8.93
CA GLU A 246 30.29 3.64 -9.65
C GLU A 246 29.38 2.61 -8.95
N TYR A 247 29.26 2.65 -7.62
CA TYR A 247 28.41 1.72 -6.87
C TYR A 247 26.91 1.98 -7.11
N PHE A 248 26.53 3.21 -7.43
CA PHE A 248 25.13 3.60 -7.64
C PHE A 248 24.65 3.26 -9.05
N LEU A 249 25.57 3.09 -10.02
CA LEU A 249 25.22 2.89 -11.42
C LEU A 249 24.71 1.46 -11.68
N TYR A 250 23.84 1.34 -12.68
CA TYR A 250 23.45 0.03 -13.20
C TYR A 250 24.62 -0.59 -13.97
N LYS A 251 24.97 -1.85 -13.66
CA LYS A 251 26.18 -2.51 -14.20
C LYS A 251 25.90 -3.74 -15.06
N GLU A 252 24.65 -4.15 -15.24
CA GLU A 252 24.37 -5.32 -16.09
C GLU A 252 24.51 -4.95 -17.56
N LYS A 253 25.23 -5.82 -18.28
CA LYS A 253 25.50 -5.70 -19.69
C LYS A 253 24.61 -6.66 -20.48
N ASP A 254 24.38 -6.35 -21.76
CA ASP A 254 23.73 -7.28 -22.68
C ASP A 254 24.58 -8.55 -22.90
N ASP A 255 24.01 -9.55 -23.57
CA ASP A 255 24.62 -10.87 -23.84
C ASP A 255 26.02 -10.78 -24.48
N ASP A 256 26.27 -9.72 -25.26
CA ASP A 256 27.57 -9.46 -25.90
C ASP A 256 28.64 -8.88 -24.95
N GLY A 257 28.28 -8.51 -23.71
CA GLY A 257 29.20 -8.02 -22.67
C GLY A 257 29.84 -6.65 -22.94
N GLN A 258 29.47 -5.99 -24.05
CA GLN A 258 30.08 -4.74 -24.50
C GLN A 258 29.27 -3.49 -24.12
N HIS A 259 27.94 -3.57 -24.12
CA HIS A 259 27.05 -2.44 -23.91
C HIS A 259 26.16 -2.62 -22.67
N GLU A 260 25.73 -1.50 -22.07
CA GLU A 260 24.66 -1.50 -21.07
C GLU A 260 23.41 -2.17 -21.64
N SER A 261 22.62 -2.81 -20.78
CA SER A 261 21.45 -3.54 -21.26
C SER A 261 20.56 -2.69 -22.17
N ARG A 262 20.10 -3.25 -23.31
CA ARG A 262 19.15 -2.59 -24.23
C ARG A 262 17.94 -2.01 -23.49
N GLN A 263 17.46 -2.72 -22.47
CA GLN A 263 16.34 -2.25 -21.65
C GLN A 263 16.69 -1.00 -20.82
N TYR A 264 17.93 -0.90 -20.34
CA TYR A 264 18.42 0.28 -19.64
C TYR A 264 18.62 1.46 -20.58
N GLN A 265 19.15 1.23 -21.78
CA GLN A 265 19.28 2.27 -22.82
C GLN A 265 17.91 2.84 -23.22
N GLU A 266 16.90 1.98 -23.38
CA GLU A 266 15.50 2.41 -23.61
C GLU A 266 14.95 3.20 -22.41
N ALA A 267 15.28 2.80 -21.19
CA ALA A 267 14.90 3.54 -19.99
C ALA A 267 15.51 4.95 -19.96
N CYS A 268 16.80 5.08 -20.27
CA CYS A 268 17.49 6.37 -20.40
C CYS A 268 16.80 7.27 -21.44
N ARG A 269 16.41 6.72 -22.59
CA ARG A 269 15.64 7.46 -23.61
C ARG A 269 14.26 7.86 -23.11
N HIS A 270 13.53 7.00 -22.42
CA HIS A 270 12.21 7.38 -21.89
C HIS A 270 12.32 8.48 -20.84
N VAL A 271 13.30 8.39 -19.93
CA VAL A 271 13.52 9.40 -18.91
C VAL A 271 13.97 10.73 -19.54
N SER A 272 14.79 10.71 -20.59
CA SER A 272 15.23 11.94 -21.26
C SER A 272 14.08 12.77 -21.85
N HIS A 273 12.94 12.15 -22.18
CA HIS A 273 11.73 12.83 -22.66
C HIS A 273 10.80 13.31 -21.53
N SER A 274 11.08 12.97 -20.26
CA SER A 274 10.32 13.48 -19.13
C SER A 274 10.46 15.01 -19.04
N LYS A 275 9.37 15.69 -18.68
CA LYS A 275 9.39 17.14 -18.39
C LYS A 275 10.05 17.46 -17.04
N ASN A 276 10.23 16.45 -16.18
CA ASN A 276 10.84 16.60 -14.86
C ASN A 276 12.37 16.66 -14.99
N VAL A 277 12.93 17.88 -14.89
CA VAL A 277 14.37 18.14 -14.97
C VAL A 277 15.13 17.34 -13.91
N GLN A 278 14.64 17.34 -12.68
CA GLN A 278 15.30 16.67 -11.55
C GLN A 278 15.40 15.16 -11.76
N LEU A 279 14.37 14.55 -12.34
CA LEU A 279 14.39 13.13 -12.69
C LEU A 279 15.44 12.82 -13.77
N ARG A 280 15.55 13.67 -14.80
CA ARG A 280 16.56 13.52 -15.86
C ARG A 280 18.00 13.66 -15.32
N ASP A 281 18.20 14.52 -14.34
CA ASP A 281 19.52 14.74 -13.75
C ASP A 281 19.93 13.62 -12.81
N LEU A 282 18.99 13.05 -12.04
CA LEU A 282 19.28 12.03 -11.04
C LEU A 282 19.36 10.61 -11.61
N PHE A 283 18.49 10.27 -12.57
CA PHE A 283 18.36 8.90 -13.09
C PHE A 283 19.67 8.30 -13.64
N PRO A 284 20.49 9.03 -14.45
CA PRO A 284 21.76 8.51 -14.95
C PRO A 284 22.78 8.20 -13.85
N ASN A 285 22.60 8.79 -12.66
CA ASN A 285 23.45 8.54 -11.48
C ASN A 285 22.90 7.39 -10.61
N GLY A 286 21.91 6.64 -11.11
CA GLY A 286 21.29 5.53 -10.38
C GLY A 286 20.36 5.96 -9.24
N ILE A 287 19.95 7.23 -9.20
CA ILE A 287 19.10 7.80 -8.16
C ILE A 287 17.75 8.23 -8.74
N GLY A 288 16.67 7.90 -8.07
CA GLY A 288 15.31 8.31 -8.40
C GLY A 288 14.69 9.15 -7.30
N ILE A 289 13.65 9.92 -7.65
CA ILE A 289 12.80 10.65 -6.71
C ILE A 289 11.33 10.25 -6.89
N HIS A 290 10.58 10.22 -5.79
CA HIS A 290 9.14 9.96 -5.85
C HIS A 290 8.36 10.79 -4.83
N HIS A 291 7.42 11.60 -5.30
CA HIS A 291 6.48 12.31 -4.44
C HIS A 291 5.18 12.64 -5.18
N ALA A 292 4.11 12.88 -4.43
CA ALA A 292 2.77 13.16 -4.98
C ALA A 292 2.72 14.39 -5.91
N GLY A 293 3.67 15.31 -5.81
CA GLY A 293 3.78 16.47 -6.71
C GLY A 293 4.30 16.17 -8.12
N MET A 294 4.80 14.96 -8.40
CA MET A 294 5.25 14.56 -9.73
C MET A 294 4.06 14.17 -10.61
N LEU A 295 4.21 14.36 -11.92
CA LEU A 295 3.26 13.84 -12.90
C LEU A 295 3.10 12.32 -12.74
N ARG A 296 1.88 11.81 -12.90
CA ARG A 296 1.59 10.37 -12.78
C ARG A 296 2.47 9.54 -13.72
N GLN A 297 2.71 10.03 -14.94
CA GLN A 297 3.59 9.38 -15.91
C GLN A 297 5.02 9.21 -15.37
N ASP A 298 5.59 10.25 -14.75
CA ASP A 298 6.94 10.19 -14.18
C ASP A 298 7.00 9.25 -12.97
N ARG A 299 5.98 9.26 -12.11
CA ARG A 299 5.90 8.33 -10.97
C ARG A 299 5.89 6.88 -11.44
N ASN A 300 5.04 6.55 -12.42
CA ASN A 300 4.99 5.22 -13.01
C ASN A 300 6.33 4.80 -13.64
N LEU A 301 7.06 5.74 -14.28
CA LEU A 301 8.40 5.47 -14.82
C LEU A 301 9.40 5.14 -13.72
N VAL A 302 9.42 5.92 -12.64
CA VAL A 302 10.31 5.71 -11.49
C VAL A 302 10.02 4.36 -10.82
N GLU A 303 8.75 4.04 -10.57
CA GLU A 303 8.32 2.75 -9.98
C GLU A 303 8.73 1.56 -10.88
N LYS A 304 8.52 1.69 -12.19
CA LYS A 304 8.91 0.67 -13.17
C LYS A 304 10.43 0.46 -13.20
N TYR A 305 11.22 1.52 -13.20
CA TYR A 305 12.68 1.39 -13.29
C TYR A 305 13.35 1.06 -11.96
N PHE A 306 12.72 1.40 -10.85
CA PHE A 306 13.10 0.88 -9.55
C PHE A 306 12.83 -0.63 -9.48
N SER A 307 11.63 -1.12 -9.83
CA SER A 307 11.36 -2.57 -9.82
C SER A 307 12.26 -3.39 -10.77
N LYS A 308 12.75 -2.78 -11.86
CA LYS A 308 13.74 -3.38 -12.77
C LYS A 308 15.20 -3.31 -12.28
N GLY A 309 15.49 -2.66 -11.16
CA GLY A 309 16.85 -2.56 -10.63
C GLY A 309 17.73 -1.48 -11.27
N PHE A 310 17.19 -0.66 -12.17
CA PHE A 310 17.91 0.41 -12.87
C PHE A 310 18.19 1.62 -11.97
N ILE A 311 17.32 1.83 -10.97
CA ILE A 311 17.51 2.83 -9.92
C ILE A 311 18.00 2.11 -8.67
N LYS A 312 19.19 2.44 -8.15
CA LYS A 312 19.73 1.85 -6.91
C LYS A 312 19.19 2.53 -5.67
N VAL A 313 18.97 3.84 -5.72
CA VAL A 313 18.45 4.60 -4.58
C VAL A 313 17.21 5.37 -4.98
N LEU A 314 16.10 5.16 -4.28
CA LEU A 314 14.87 5.91 -4.47
C LEU A 314 14.59 6.79 -3.25
N VAL A 315 14.62 8.11 -3.45
CA VAL A 315 14.28 9.08 -2.40
C VAL A 315 12.81 9.47 -2.51
N CYS A 316 12.03 9.19 -1.48
CA CYS A 316 10.56 9.30 -1.56
C CYS A 316 9.91 9.92 -0.32
N THR A 317 8.70 10.47 -0.51
CA THR A 317 7.84 10.82 0.63
C THR A 317 7.06 9.62 1.13
N ALA A 318 6.53 9.70 2.36
CA ALA A 318 5.76 8.62 3.00
C ALA A 318 4.58 8.10 2.15
N THR A 319 4.05 8.89 1.22
CA THR A 319 3.01 8.49 0.27
C THR A 319 3.36 7.23 -0.53
N LEU A 320 4.66 6.98 -0.79
CA LEU A 320 5.09 5.79 -1.53
C LEU A 320 4.83 4.50 -0.72
N ALA A 321 5.02 4.53 0.61
CA ALA A 321 4.86 3.36 1.48
C ALA A 321 3.42 2.80 1.49
N TRP A 322 2.45 3.59 1.04
CA TRP A 322 1.02 3.27 1.12
C TRP A 322 0.37 2.98 -0.23
N GLY A 323 1.03 3.26 -1.35
CA GLY A 323 0.35 3.34 -2.65
C GLY A 323 1.09 2.71 -3.82
N VAL A 324 2.20 1.99 -3.57
CA VAL A 324 3.02 1.30 -4.58
C VAL A 324 3.50 -0.04 -4.05
#